data_AF-A0A2S6QBF3-F1
#
_entry.id   AF-A0A2S6QBF3-F1
#
_cell.length_a   1.000
_cell.length_b   1.000
_cell.length_c   1.000
_cell.angle_alpha   90.00
_cell.angle_beta   90.00
_cell.angle_gamma   90.00
#
_symmetry.space_group_name_H-M   'P 1'
#
loop_
_entity.id
_entity.type
_entity.pdbx_description
1 polymer ?
#
loop_
_entity_poly.entity_id
_entity_poly.type
_entity_poly.pdbx_seq_one_letter_code
_entity_poly.pdbx_strand_id
1 'polypeptide(L)'
;MKKFFPSELIFQIFALLVAFIVVHTVYVGIIRPNAEAFHKIEQTQIAQNSDYEPQRSLYVVLRDFEQEVCFILMFWALSILGYKAVRVYRQQKQLKLDFVGLPEGEYVSVETAKQASSLIRKRLPPEAQDYLLSRVMLAAIDRFSATRSVQDASSVVHSVCDSEAERVESELSIIRYIAWAIPSVGFIGTVRGIGNALGQAHRAVAGDITGVTQSLGVAFNSTFIALLISIILMFLVHAMQSSQERLVLDVRRYCDDWFVRRLRSSET
;
A
#
# COMPACT_ATOMS: atom_id res chain seq x y z
N MET A 1 -3.04 15.22 -28.48
CA MET A 1 -2.22 14.16 -27.85
C MET A 1 -1.60 14.70 -26.56
N LYS A 2 -2.20 14.44 -25.39
CA LYS A 2 -1.55 14.66 -24.08
C LYS A 2 -1.41 13.30 -23.41
N LYS A 3 -0.30 12.60 -23.68
CA LYS A 3 0.11 11.46 -22.87
C LYS A 3 0.64 12.03 -21.55
N PHE A 4 -0.28 12.32 -20.62
CA PHE A 4 0.09 12.48 -19.23
C PHE A 4 0.60 11.12 -18.77
N PHE A 5 1.89 11.02 -18.45
CA PHE A 5 2.32 9.97 -17.54
C PHE A 5 1.39 10.07 -16.31
N PRO A 6 0.77 8.97 -15.86
CA PRO A 6 -0.09 9.01 -14.70
C PRO A 6 0.74 9.56 -13.53
N SER A 7 0.27 10.64 -12.90
CA SER A 7 0.97 11.32 -11.80
C SER A 7 1.39 10.36 -10.69
N GLU A 8 0.60 9.31 -10.51
CA GLU A 8 0.87 8.19 -9.62
C GLU A 8 2.15 7.42 -9.99
N LEU A 9 2.41 7.13 -11.26
CA LEU A 9 3.63 6.44 -11.69
C LEU A 9 4.88 7.29 -11.40
N ILE A 10 4.82 8.60 -11.67
CA ILE A 10 5.91 9.53 -11.37
C ILE A 10 6.19 9.54 -9.86
N PHE A 11 5.13 9.62 -9.05
CA PHE A 11 5.25 9.53 -7.60
C PHE A 11 5.87 8.20 -7.15
N GLN A 12 5.43 7.06 -7.72
CA GLN A 12 5.96 5.73 -7.37
C GLN A 12 7.46 5.61 -7.68
N ILE A 13 7.91 6.10 -8.84
CA ILE A 13 9.32 6.07 -9.24
C ILE A 13 10.15 6.97 -8.32
N PHE A 14 9.67 8.18 -8.06
CA PHE A 14 10.37 9.12 -7.17
C PHE A 14 10.42 8.60 -5.73
N ALA A 15 9.33 8.01 -5.23
CA ALA A 15 9.28 7.39 -3.91
C ALA A 15 10.29 6.24 -3.78
N LEU A 16 10.44 5.41 -4.82
CA LEU A 16 11.46 4.36 -4.84
C LEU A 16 12.87 4.93 -4.78
N LEU A 17 13.16 5.95 -5.59
CA LEU A 17 14.47 6.61 -5.61
C LEU A 17 14.81 7.22 -4.24
N VAL A 18 13.86 7.92 -3.63
CA VAL A 18 14.02 8.51 -2.29
C VAL A 18 14.22 7.41 -1.25
N ALA A 19 13.40 6.35 -1.26
CA ALA A 19 13.56 5.22 -0.35
C ALA A 19 14.95 4.58 -0.48
N PHE A 20 15.42 4.37 -1.71
CA PHE A 20 16.77 3.86 -1.98
C PHE A 20 17.84 4.78 -1.39
N ILE A 21 17.84 6.07 -1.73
CA ILE A 21 18.86 7.03 -1.27
C ILE A 21 18.89 7.10 0.25
N VAL A 22 17.73 7.23 0.89
CA VAL A 22 17.63 7.38 2.35
C VAL A 22 18.10 6.12 3.05
N VAL A 23 17.59 4.94 2.67
CA VAL A 23 17.97 3.68 3.31
C VAL A 23 19.45 3.40 3.08
N HIS A 24 19.94 3.54 1.84
CA HIS A 24 21.34 3.29 1.51
C HIS A 24 22.28 4.22 2.30
N THR A 25 21.93 5.50 2.42
CA THR A 25 22.72 6.47 3.21
C THR A 25 22.79 6.07 4.69
N VAL A 26 21.68 5.62 5.28
CA VAL A 26 21.65 5.12 6.66
C VAL A 26 22.49 3.85 6.80
N TYR A 27 22.42 2.95 5.80
CA TYR A 27 23.18 1.71 5.80
C TYR A 27 24.69 1.94 5.76
N VAL A 28 25.15 2.81 4.86
CA VAL A 28 26.57 3.12 4.68
C VAL A 28 27.09 4.02 5.80
N GLY A 29 26.30 5.00 6.26
CA GLY A 29 26.74 5.98 7.24
C GLY A 29 26.65 5.52 8.70
N ILE A 30 25.71 4.62 9.03
CA ILE A 30 25.40 4.26 10.42
C ILE A 30 25.47 2.75 10.62
N ILE A 31 24.72 1.96 9.85
CA ILE A 31 24.51 0.54 10.18
C ILE A 31 25.79 -0.27 10.01
N ARG A 32 26.41 -0.22 8.83
CA ARG A 32 27.61 -1.03 8.54
C ARG A 32 28.83 -0.61 9.37
N PRO A 33 29.16 0.68 9.51
CA PRO A 33 30.28 1.10 10.36
C PRO A 33 30.12 0.66 11.81
N ASN A 34 28.91 0.79 12.38
CA ASN A 34 28.64 0.38 13.76
C ASN A 34 28.69 -1.15 13.93
N ALA A 35 28.22 -1.90 12.93
CA ALA A 35 28.33 -3.37 12.94
C ALA A 35 29.80 -3.83 12.89
N GLU A 36 30.63 -3.19 12.06
CA GLU A 36 32.06 -3.48 11.98
C GLU A 36 32.81 -3.09 13.27
N ALA A 37 32.50 -1.93 13.85
CA ALA A 37 33.06 -1.50 15.13
C ALA A 37 32.71 -2.49 16.25
N PHE A 38 31.45 -2.93 16.31
CA PHE A 38 31.00 -3.92 17.28
C PHE A 38 31.77 -5.24 17.15
N HIS A 39 31.92 -5.77 15.94
CA HIS A 39 32.66 -7.01 15.73
C HIS A 39 34.15 -6.90 16.09
N LYS A 40 34.79 -5.75 15.82
CA LYS A 40 36.18 -5.53 16.23
C LYS A 40 36.33 -5.58 17.75
N ILE A 41 35.43 -4.91 18.47
CA ILE A 41 35.41 -4.92 19.94
C ILE A 41 35.17 -6.35 20.45
N GLU A 42 34.20 -7.05 19.87
CA GLU A 42 33.86 -8.41 20.26
C GLU A 42 35.02 -9.38 20.04
N GLN A 43 35.69 -9.32 18.89
CA GLN A 43 36.89 -10.11 18.60
C GLN A 43 38.01 -9.84 19.59
N THR A 44 38.24 -8.57 19.98
CA THR A 44 39.24 -8.26 21.00
C THR A 44 38.88 -8.81 22.38
N GLN A 45 37.60 -8.81 22.76
CA GLN A 45 37.18 -9.35 24.05
C GLN A 45 37.25 -10.87 24.11
N ILE A 46 36.88 -11.56 23.02
CA ILE A 46 37.04 -13.03 22.91
C ILE A 46 38.52 -13.41 22.98
N ALA A 47 39.41 -12.64 22.35
CA ALA A 47 40.85 -12.91 22.39
C ALA A 47 41.48 -12.65 23.77
N GLN A 48 40.92 -11.74 24.57
CA GLN A 48 41.43 -11.36 25.89
C GLN A 48 40.81 -12.17 27.03
N ASN A 49 39.58 -12.66 26.86
CA ASN A 49 38.82 -13.36 27.89
C ASN A 49 38.14 -14.60 27.30
N SER A 50 38.63 -15.78 27.69
CA SER A 50 38.10 -17.08 27.23
C SER A 50 36.68 -17.38 27.73
N ASP A 51 36.21 -16.69 28.77
CA ASP A 51 34.86 -16.83 29.34
C ASP A 51 33.90 -15.75 28.82
N TYR A 52 34.30 -14.96 27.82
CA TYR A 52 33.46 -13.90 27.27
C TYR A 52 32.30 -14.45 26.44
N GLU A 53 31.08 -14.10 26.82
CA GLU A 53 29.87 -14.43 26.06
C GLU A 53 29.55 -13.36 24.99
N PRO A 54 29.45 -13.73 23.70
CA PRO A 54 29.06 -12.81 22.62
C PRO A 54 27.73 -12.11 22.89
N GLN A 55 27.67 -10.80 22.61
CA GLN A 55 26.47 -9.99 22.83
C GLN A 55 25.72 -9.74 21.53
N ARG A 56 24.39 -9.61 21.61
CA ARG A 56 23.56 -9.30 20.44
C ARG A 56 23.60 -7.80 20.15
N SER A 57 23.90 -7.45 18.91
CA SER A 57 23.85 -6.06 18.41
C SER A 57 22.82 -5.92 17.30
N LEU A 58 21.94 -4.92 17.42
CA LEU A 58 20.95 -4.60 16.38
C LEU A 58 21.63 -4.25 15.05
N TYR A 59 22.78 -3.57 15.08
CA TYR A 59 23.52 -3.22 13.87
C TYR A 59 24.01 -4.46 13.12
N VAL A 60 24.46 -5.48 13.85
CA VAL A 60 24.90 -6.76 13.27
C VAL A 60 23.74 -7.51 12.63
N VAL A 61 22.55 -7.48 13.26
CA VAL A 61 21.34 -8.11 12.73
C VAL A 61 20.88 -7.44 11.43
N LEU A 62 21.07 -6.13 11.30
CA LEU A 62 20.55 -5.36 10.17
C LEU A 62 21.54 -5.16 9.03
N ARG A 63 22.84 -5.45 9.19
CA ARG A 63 23.91 -5.01 8.28
C ARG A 63 23.83 -5.54 6.84
N ASP A 64 23.25 -6.72 6.65
CA ASP A 64 23.33 -7.46 5.41
C ASP A 64 22.47 -6.83 4.30
N PHE A 65 22.82 -7.11 3.04
CA PHE A 65 22.18 -6.50 1.87
C PHE A 65 20.70 -6.87 1.73
N GLU A 66 20.32 -8.07 2.18
CA GLU A 66 18.94 -8.55 2.12
C GLU A 66 18.02 -7.67 2.98
N GLN A 67 18.48 -7.29 4.18
CA GLN A 67 17.75 -6.40 5.08
C GLN A 67 17.62 -5.01 4.45
N GLU A 68 18.68 -4.48 3.85
CA GLU A 68 18.67 -3.20 3.14
C GLU A 68 17.59 -3.17 2.05
N VAL A 69 17.57 -4.19 1.19
CA VAL A 69 16.56 -4.34 0.15
C VAL A 69 15.15 -4.44 0.75
N CYS A 70 14.97 -5.22 1.82
CA CYS A 70 13.68 -5.31 2.51
C CYS A 70 13.18 -3.94 3.01
N PHE A 71 14.06 -3.12 3.59
CA PHE A 71 13.69 -1.77 4.05
C PHE A 71 13.37 -0.83 2.88
N ILE A 72 14.13 -0.87 1.79
CA ILE A 72 13.84 -0.07 0.58
C ILE A 72 12.44 -0.41 0.07
N LEU A 73 12.15 -1.70 -0.09
CA LEU A 73 10.85 -2.20 -0.52
C LEU A 73 9.73 -1.79 0.45
N MET A 74 9.97 -1.87 1.75
CA MET A 74 9.01 -1.45 2.77
C MET A 74 8.68 0.03 2.66
N PHE A 75 9.68 0.93 2.66
CA PHE A 75 9.44 2.37 2.59
C PHE A 75 8.81 2.78 1.25
N TRP A 76 9.16 2.11 0.17
CA TRP A 76 8.51 2.30 -1.11
C TRP A 76 7.02 1.92 -1.03
N ALA A 77 6.69 0.72 -0.56
CA ALA A 77 5.31 0.26 -0.42
C ALA A 77 4.49 1.14 0.55
N LEU A 78 5.08 1.57 1.67
CA LEU A 78 4.45 2.49 2.63
C LEU A 78 4.13 3.84 2.00
N SER A 79 5.01 4.35 1.13
CA SER A 79 4.76 5.62 0.42
C SER A 79 3.57 5.50 -0.53
N ILE A 80 3.45 4.38 -1.26
CA ILE A 80 2.31 4.12 -2.14
C ILE A 80 1.02 3.96 -1.34
N LEU A 81 1.05 3.18 -0.25
CA LEU A 81 -0.09 3.00 0.65
C LEU A 81 -0.53 4.34 1.26
N GLY A 82 0.41 5.17 1.71
CA GLY A 82 0.11 6.49 2.26
C GLY A 82 -0.56 7.42 1.24
N TYR A 83 -0.06 7.46 0.01
CA TYR A 83 -0.69 8.21 -1.08
C TYR A 83 -2.13 7.76 -1.33
N LYS A 84 -2.37 6.45 -1.41
CA LYS A 84 -3.72 5.89 -1.58
C LYS A 84 -4.61 6.13 -0.36
N ALA A 85 -4.08 6.06 0.85
CA ALA A 85 -4.81 6.29 2.11
C ALA A 85 -5.41 7.70 2.15
N VAL A 86 -4.62 8.70 1.77
CA VAL A 86 -5.07 10.10 1.73
C VAL A 86 -6.21 10.26 0.71
N ARG A 87 -6.12 9.61 -0.47
CA ARG A 87 -7.19 9.65 -1.48
C ARG A 87 -8.47 9.01 -0.97
N VAL A 88 -8.39 7.81 -0.38
CA VAL A 88 -9.55 7.11 0.20
C VAL A 88 -10.19 7.94 1.32
N TYR A 89 -9.38 8.51 2.21
CA TYR A 89 -9.86 9.36 3.30
C TYR A 89 -10.59 10.62 2.79
N ARG A 90 -10.05 11.28 1.74
CA ARG A 90 -10.71 12.43 1.11
C ARG A 90 -12.05 12.05 0.47
N GLN A 91 -12.15 10.89 -0.17
CA GLN A 91 -13.40 10.37 -0.72
C GLN A 91 -14.42 10.00 0.36
N GLN A 92 -13.99 9.38 1.45
CA GLN A 92 -14.86 9.12 2.60
C GLN A 92 -15.38 10.42 3.25
N LYS A 93 -14.56 11.48 3.28
CA LYS A 93 -15.01 12.80 3.74
C LYS A 93 -16.07 13.39 2.79
N GLN A 94 -15.97 13.13 1.49
CA GLN A 94 -16.95 13.57 0.50
C GLN A 94 -18.33 12.94 0.74
N LEU A 95 -18.38 11.65 1.11
CA LEU A 95 -19.63 10.96 1.49
C LEU A 95 -20.34 11.59 2.69
N LYS A 96 -19.60 12.29 3.57
CA LYS A 96 -20.16 12.98 4.75
C LYS A 96 -20.66 14.39 4.45
N LEU A 97 -20.38 14.94 3.27
CA LEU A 97 -20.93 16.21 2.85
C LEU A 97 -22.39 16.00 2.46
N ASP A 98 -23.27 16.96 2.79
CA ASP A 98 -24.59 17.02 2.18
C ASP A 98 -24.43 17.32 0.69
N PHE A 99 -24.33 16.24 -0.07
CA PHE A 99 -23.82 16.25 -1.43
C PHE A 99 -24.83 16.83 -2.42
N VAL A 100 -26.12 16.80 -2.04
CA VAL A 100 -27.19 17.12 -2.97
C VAL A 100 -28.10 18.24 -2.47
N GLY A 101 -28.16 18.50 -1.15
CA GLY A 101 -28.86 19.67 -0.61
C GLY A 101 -30.33 19.75 -1.00
N LEU A 102 -30.96 18.62 -1.31
CA LEU A 102 -32.40 18.51 -1.51
C LEU A 102 -33.05 18.05 -0.20
N PRO A 103 -34.21 18.61 0.18
CA PRO A 103 -34.92 18.21 1.39
C PRO A 103 -35.13 16.69 1.45
N GLU A 104 -34.93 16.09 2.62
CA GLU A 104 -35.31 14.70 2.84
C GLU A 104 -36.83 14.55 2.64
N GLY A 105 -37.24 13.61 1.77
CA GLY A 105 -38.66 13.30 1.52
C GLY A 105 -39.23 13.80 0.19
N GLU A 106 -38.50 14.61 -0.57
CA GLU A 106 -38.94 15.01 -1.92
C GLU A 106 -38.56 13.99 -3.00
N TYR A 107 -39.46 13.79 -3.97
CA TYR A 107 -39.20 12.99 -5.16
C TYR A 107 -38.24 13.72 -6.10
N VAL A 108 -37.31 12.97 -6.68
CA VAL A 108 -36.35 13.48 -7.66
C VAL A 108 -36.95 13.32 -9.05
N SER A 109 -37.47 14.43 -9.58
CA SER A 109 -37.88 14.53 -11.00
C SER A 109 -36.66 14.64 -11.92
N VAL A 110 -36.87 14.53 -13.23
CA VAL A 110 -35.80 14.74 -14.23
C VAL A 110 -35.21 16.16 -14.12
N GLU A 111 -36.02 17.17 -13.86
CA GLU A 111 -35.57 18.55 -13.71
C GLU A 111 -34.75 18.73 -12.43
N THR A 112 -35.22 18.17 -11.33
CA THR A 112 -34.53 18.16 -10.04
C THR A 112 -33.19 17.42 -10.14
N ALA A 113 -33.14 16.30 -10.86
CA ALA A 113 -31.91 15.55 -11.11
C ALA A 113 -30.89 16.40 -11.90
N LYS A 114 -31.32 17.08 -12.96
CA LYS A 114 -30.45 18.00 -13.74
C LYS A 114 -29.95 19.18 -12.90
N GLN A 115 -30.77 19.71 -12.01
CA GLN A 115 -30.34 20.75 -11.07
C GLN A 115 -29.29 20.20 -10.10
N ALA A 116 -29.48 18.99 -9.58
CA ALA A 116 -28.50 18.32 -8.73
C ALA A 116 -27.15 18.11 -9.43
N SER A 117 -27.11 17.65 -10.69
CA SER A 117 -25.83 17.50 -11.40
C SER A 117 -25.11 18.83 -11.64
N SER A 118 -25.87 19.90 -11.92
CA SER A 118 -25.32 21.27 -12.01
C SER A 118 -24.73 21.73 -10.67
N LEU A 119 -25.43 21.48 -9.56
CA LEU A 119 -24.95 21.80 -8.21
C LEU A 119 -23.69 21.03 -7.85
N ILE A 120 -23.63 19.72 -8.14
CA ILE A 120 -22.45 18.88 -7.92
C ILE A 120 -21.24 19.46 -8.69
N ARG A 121 -21.41 19.76 -9.99
CA ARG A 121 -20.34 20.33 -10.83
C ARG A 121 -19.90 21.72 -10.38
N LYS A 122 -20.79 22.52 -9.77
CA LYS A 122 -20.48 23.88 -9.30
C LYS A 122 -19.85 23.90 -7.90
N ARG A 123 -20.28 23.02 -6.99
CA ARG A 123 -19.84 23.00 -5.59
C ARG A 123 -18.49 22.30 -5.40
N LEU A 124 -18.15 21.35 -6.27
CA LEU A 124 -16.95 20.53 -6.10
C LEU A 124 -15.79 21.04 -6.96
N PRO A 125 -14.58 21.14 -6.40
CA PRO A 125 -13.39 21.40 -7.19
C PRO A 125 -13.16 20.27 -8.20
N PRO A 126 -12.46 20.51 -9.33
CA PRO A 126 -12.27 19.53 -10.40
C PRO A 126 -11.76 18.17 -9.91
N GLU A 127 -10.77 18.16 -9.00
CA GLU A 127 -10.22 16.92 -8.44
C GLU A 127 -11.24 16.07 -7.67
N ALA A 128 -12.20 16.70 -6.99
CA ALA A 128 -13.24 16.01 -6.23
C ALA A 128 -14.38 15.52 -7.13
N GLN A 129 -14.50 16.04 -8.35
CA GLN A 129 -15.46 15.53 -9.34
C GLN A 129 -15.02 14.18 -9.91
N ASP A 130 -13.72 13.88 -9.89
CA ASP A 130 -13.17 12.59 -10.30
C ASP A 130 -13.28 11.49 -9.22
N TYR A 131 -13.80 11.83 -8.03
CA TYR A 131 -14.03 10.87 -6.97
C TYR A 131 -15.22 9.96 -7.28
N LEU A 132 -15.23 8.78 -6.66
CA LEU A 132 -16.19 7.72 -6.97
C LEU A 132 -17.64 8.20 -6.86
N LEU A 133 -17.99 8.85 -5.74
CA LEU A 133 -19.35 9.35 -5.48
C LEU A 133 -19.82 10.31 -6.58
N SER A 134 -19.01 11.33 -6.89
CA SER A 134 -19.32 12.30 -7.95
C SER A 134 -19.57 11.61 -9.30
N ARG A 135 -18.66 10.72 -9.69
CA ARG A 135 -18.73 10.05 -11.00
C ARG A 135 -19.96 9.16 -11.11
N VAL A 136 -20.25 8.37 -10.08
CA VAL A 136 -21.44 7.50 -10.03
C VAL A 136 -22.72 8.35 -10.09
N MET A 137 -22.82 9.39 -9.26
CA MET A 137 -23.99 10.27 -9.21
C MET A 137 -24.23 10.99 -10.54
N LEU A 138 -23.19 11.58 -11.13
CA LEU A 138 -23.31 12.28 -12.41
C LEU A 138 -23.70 11.32 -13.53
N ALA A 139 -23.09 10.13 -13.59
CA ALA A 139 -23.42 9.12 -14.59
C ALA A 139 -24.88 8.62 -14.45
N ALA A 140 -25.34 8.40 -13.22
CA ALA A 140 -26.70 7.98 -12.94
C ALA A 140 -27.73 9.07 -13.30
N ILE A 141 -27.46 10.34 -12.94
CA ILE A 141 -28.30 11.49 -13.31
C ILE A 141 -28.36 11.68 -14.82
N ASP A 142 -27.22 11.63 -15.51
CA ASP A 142 -27.15 11.83 -16.95
C ASP A 142 -27.92 10.70 -17.68
N ARG A 143 -27.78 9.44 -17.21
CA ARG A 143 -28.56 8.30 -17.73
C ARG A 143 -30.06 8.47 -17.48
N PHE A 144 -30.46 8.77 -16.25
CA PHE A 144 -31.88 8.96 -15.90
C PHE A 144 -32.50 10.11 -16.71
N SER A 145 -31.76 11.20 -16.89
CA SER A 145 -32.22 12.37 -17.65
C SER A 145 -32.46 12.07 -19.13
N ALA A 146 -31.72 11.10 -19.69
CA ALA A 146 -31.83 10.68 -21.08
C ALA A 146 -32.95 9.65 -21.28
N THR A 147 -33.07 8.65 -20.40
CA THR A 147 -33.97 7.52 -20.61
C THR A 147 -35.27 7.59 -19.81
N ARG A 148 -35.32 8.44 -18.77
CA ARG A 148 -36.42 8.53 -17.79
C ARG A 148 -36.71 7.21 -17.07
N SER A 149 -35.78 6.25 -17.13
CA SER A 149 -35.92 4.92 -16.53
C SER A 149 -35.11 4.83 -15.23
N VAL A 150 -35.79 4.51 -14.13
CA VAL A 150 -35.15 4.24 -12.84
C VAL A 150 -34.24 3.02 -12.93
N GLN A 151 -34.64 2.01 -13.70
CA GLN A 151 -33.87 0.78 -13.92
C GLN A 151 -32.53 1.07 -14.61
N ASP A 152 -32.53 1.95 -15.61
CA ASP A 152 -31.29 2.32 -16.32
C ASP A 152 -30.35 3.10 -15.39
N ALA A 153 -30.89 3.97 -14.55
CA ALA A 153 -30.11 4.73 -13.57
C ALA A 153 -29.44 3.79 -12.55
N SER A 154 -30.19 2.83 -11.99
CA SER A 154 -29.67 1.82 -11.06
C SER A 154 -28.61 0.93 -11.72
N SER A 155 -28.85 0.51 -12.97
CA SER A 155 -27.89 -0.31 -13.73
C SER A 155 -26.55 0.41 -13.92
N VAL A 156 -26.57 1.72 -14.18
CA VAL A 156 -25.35 2.54 -14.27
C VAL A 156 -24.66 2.67 -12.92
N VAL A 157 -25.40 2.87 -11.82
CA VAL A 157 -24.82 2.93 -10.46
C VAL A 157 -24.02 1.65 -10.17
N HIS A 158 -24.63 0.49 -10.39
CA HIS A 158 -23.98 -0.80 -10.17
C HIS A 158 -22.78 -1.00 -11.10
N SER A 159 -22.95 -0.78 -12.40
CA SER A 159 -21.87 -0.97 -13.39
C SER A 159 -20.63 -0.10 -13.09
N VAL A 160 -20.81 1.16 -12.71
CA VAL A 160 -19.69 2.04 -12.36
C VAL A 160 -19.03 1.59 -11.05
N CYS A 161 -19.81 1.22 -10.02
CA CYS A 161 -19.25 0.74 -8.75
C CYS A 161 -18.47 -0.57 -8.93
N ASP A 162 -19.00 -1.52 -9.71
CA ASP A 162 -18.36 -2.82 -9.96
C ASP A 162 -17.06 -2.63 -10.76
N SER A 163 -17.06 -1.77 -11.77
CA SER A 163 -15.84 -1.40 -12.52
C SER A 163 -14.78 -0.74 -11.62
N GLU A 164 -15.22 0.03 -10.62
CA GLU A 164 -14.32 0.71 -9.68
C GLU A 164 -13.74 -0.25 -8.64
N ALA A 165 -14.50 -1.28 -8.23
CA ALA A 165 -14.02 -2.37 -7.39
C ALA A 165 -12.86 -3.12 -8.10
N GLU A 166 -13.04 -3.48 -9.37
CA GLU A 166 -11.98 -4.12 -10.17
C GLU A 166 -10.75 -3.21 -10.33
N ARG A 167 -10.96 -1.89 -10.54
CA ARG A 167 -9.85 -0.94 -10.66
C ARG A 167 -9.04 -0.85 -9.37
N VAL A 168 -9.68 -0.69 -8.21
CA VAL A 168 -8.96 -0.57 -6.93
C VAL A 168 -8.21 -1.86 -6.59
N GLU A 169 -8.77 -3.02 -6.95
CA GLU A 169 -8.10 -4.31 -6.79
C GLU A 169 -6.82 -4.38 -7.65
N SER A 170 -6.90 -3.96 -8.92
CA SER A 170 -5.77 -3.92 -9.84
C SER A 170 -4.69 -2.93 -9.39
N GLU A 171 -5.09 -1.77 -8.87
CA GLU A 171 -4.17 -0.74 -8.35
C GLU A 171 -3.33 -1.20 -7.15
N LEU A 172 -3.80 -2.19 -6.37
CA LEU A 172 -3.04 -2.76 -5.25
C LEU A 172 -2.06 -3.87 -5.67
N SER A 173 -2.07 -4.30 -6.93
CA SER A 173 -1.24 -5.40 -7.44
C SER A 173 0.26 -5.20 -7.18
N ILE A 174 0.79 -4.01 -7.44
CA ILE A 174 2.21 -3.70 -7.22
C ILE A 174 2.59 -3.81 -5.74
N ILE A 175 1.69 -3.41 -4.83
CA ILE A 175 1.95 -3.46 -3.39
C ILE A 175 1.90 -4.92 -2.90
N ARG A 176 0.97 -5.73 -3.41
CA ARG A 176 0.93 -7.18 -3.16
C ARG A 176 2.18 -7.88 -3.68
N TYR A 177 2.66 -7.49 -4.85
CA TYR A 177 3.92 -8.00 -5.39
C TYR A 177 5.10 -7.68 -4.48
N ILE A 178 5.22 -6.44 -3.99
CA ILE A 178 6.28 -6.04 -3.04
C ILE A 178 6.18 -6.85 -1.75
N ALA A 179 4.97 -6.99 -1.18
CA ALA A 179 4.75 -7.72 0.06
C ALA A 179 5.10 -9.22 -0.07
N TRP A 180 4.90 -9.80 -1.27
CA TRP A 180 5.36 -11.15 -1.61
C TRP A 180 6.88 -11.23 -1.82
N ALA A 181 7.49 -10.22 -2.43
CA ALA A 181 8.92 -10.22 -2.75
C ALA A 181 9.81 -10.13 -1.50
N ILE A 182 9.38 -9.43 -0.45
CA ILE A 182 10.16 -9.26 0.79
C ILE A 182 10.53 -10.61 1.45
N PRO A 183 9.59 -11.55 1.71
CA PRO A 183 9.91 -12.90 2.18
C PRO A 183 10.88 -13.64 1.26
N SER A 184 10.76 -13.50 -0.06
CA SER A 184 11.67 -14.13 -1.02
C SER A 184 13.09 -13.59 -0.90
N VAL A 185 13.26 -12.27 -0.69
CA VAL A 185 14.57 -11.66 -0.40
C VAL A 185 15.16 -12.22 0.90
N GLY A 186 14.35 -12.37 1.95
CA GLY A 186 14.77 -13.02 3.19
C GLY A 186 15.24 -14.47 2.98
N PHE A 187 14.51 -15.24 2.16
CA PHE A 187 14.88 -16.61 1.80
C PHE A 187 16.18 -16.67 1.00
N ILE A 188 16.41 -15.72 0.07
CA ILE A 188 17.70 -15.61 -0.64
C ILE A 188 18.84 -15.42 0.35
N GLY A 189 18.67 -14.59 1.37
CA GLY A 189 19.67 -14.42 2.44
C GLY A 189 19.93 -15.70 3.23
N THR A 190 18.89 -16.50 3.49
CA THR A 190 19.04 -17.83 4.11
C THR A 190 19.82 -18.78 3.23
N VAL A 191 19.49 -18.87 1.93
CA VAL A 191 20.21 -19.72 0.99
C VAL A 191 21.68 -19.31 0.90
N ARG A 192 21.97 -18.00 0.87
CA ARG A 192 23.33 -17.47 0.90
C ARG A 192 24.05 -17.84 2.20
N GLY A 193 23.44 -17.60 3.35
CA GLY A 193 24.06 -17.86 4.64
C GLY A 193 24.34 -19.34 4.89
N ILE A 194 23.38 -20.22 4.56
CA ILE A 194 23.55 -21.67 4.66
C ILE A 194 24.59 -22.16 3.65
N GLY A 195 24.55 -21.68 2.40
CA GLY A 195 25.54 -22.04 1.38
C GLY A 195 26.98 -21.69 1.82
N ASN A 196 27.16 -20.51 2.38
CA ASN A 196 28.45 -20.08 2.93
C ASN A 196 28.88 -20.92 4.15
N ALA A 197 27.94 -21.26 5.03
CA ALA A 197 28.21 -22.11 6.18
C ALA A 197 28.70 -23.51 5.75
N LEU A 198 28.02 -24.13 4.78
CA LEU A 198 28.40 -25.43 4.24
C LEU A 198 29.75 -25.39 3.52
N GLY A 199 30.05 -24.30 2.80
CA GLY A 199 31.37 -24.10 2.18
C GLY A 199 32.53 -24.07 3.19
N GLN A 200 32.23 -23.79 4.46
CA GLN A 200 33.22 -23.75 5.55
C GLN A 200 33.14 -24.97 6.48
N ALA A 201 32.32 -25.97 6.15
CA ALA A 201 32.11 -27.15 6.99
C ALA A 201 33.41 -27.89 7.33
N HIS A 202 34.38 -27.94 6.40
CA HIS A 202 35.66 -28.58 6.66
C HIS A 202 36.46 -27.90 7.79
N ARG A 203 36.39 -26.56 7.89
CA ARG A 203 37.05 -25.81 8.99
C ARG A 203 36.37 -26.07 10.32
N ALA A 204 35.05 -26.19 10.33
CA ALA A 204 34.30 -26.57 11.53
C ALA A 204 34.69 -27.96 12.04
N VAL A 205 34.89 -28.93 11.14
CA VAL A 205 35.40 -30.27 11.50
C VAL A 205 36.82 -30.20 12.07
N ALA A 206 37.64 -29.26 11.57
CA ALA A 206 38.98 -29.00 12.10
C ALA A 206 38.99 -28.21 13.43
N GLY A 207 37.82 -27.87 13.99
CA GLY A 207 37.67 -27.18 15.27
C GLY A 207 37.38 -25.68 15.18
N ASP A 208 37.39 -25.08 13.98
CA ASP A 208 37.06 -23.67 13.76
C ASP A 208 35.62 -23.50 13.25
N ILE A 209 34.68 -23.28 14.17
CA ILE A 209 33.25 -23.08 13.87
C ILE A 209 32.88 -21.60 13.66
N THR A 210 33.82 -20.67 13.80
CA THR A 210 33.51 -19.22 13.82
C THR A 210 32.83 -18.77 12.53
N GLY A 211 33.35 -19.19 11.39
CA GLY A 211 32.80 -18.82 10.09
C GLY A 211 31.45 -19.49 9.77
N VAL A 212 31.21 -20.71 10.30
CA VAL A 212 29.90 -21.39 10.20
C VAL A 212 28.85 -20.66 11.03
N THR A 213 29.17 -20.30 12.28
CA THR A 213 28.24 -19.58 13.17
C THR A 213 27.88 -18.20 12.63
N GLN A 214 28.85 -17.46 12.08
CA GLN A 214 28.59 -16.17 11.43
C GLN A 214 27.70 -16.31 10.20
N SER A 215 27.94 -17.31 9.36
CA SER A 215 27.16 -17.55 8.13
C SER A 215 25.72 -17.98 8.43
N LEU A 216 25.52 -18.78 9.48
CA LEU A 216 24.17 -19.10 9.99
C LEU A 216 23.48 -17.86 10.60
N GLY A 217 24.22 -16.99 11.28
CA GLY A 217 23.69 -15.74 11.79
C GLY A 217 23.10 -14.86 10.68
N VAL A 218 23.80 -14.75 9.55
CA VAL A 218 23.28 -14.07 8.34
C VAL A 218 21.97 -14.69 7.88
N ALA A 219 21.92 -16.01 7.73
CA ALA A 219 20.71 -16.71 7.27
C ALA A 219 19.49 -16.42 8.17
N PHE A 220 19.65 -16.58 9.49
CA PHE A 220 18.56 -16.35 10.43
C PHE A 220 18.13 -14.88 10.46
N ASN A 221 19.07 -13.94 10.46
CA ASN A 221 18.77 -12.51 10.52
C ASN A 221 18.02 -12.03 9.26
N SER A 222 18.45 -12.46 8.07
CA SER A 222 17.79 -12.07 6.82
C SER A 222 16.34 -12.54 6.76
N THR A 223 16.05 -13.79 7.14
CA THR A 223 14.66 -14.28 7.19
C THR A 223 13.86 -13.62 8.29
N PHE A 224 14.42 -13.46 9.49
CA PHE A 224 13.72 -12.86 10.61
C PHE A 224 13.23 -11.44 10.28
N ILE A 225 14.11 -10.59 9.76
CA ILE A 225 13.76 -9.22 9.40
C ILE A 225 12.76 -9.17 8.24
N ALA A 226 12.97 -10.00 7.21
CA ALA A 226 12.04 -10.06 6.08
C ALA A 226 10.62 -10.45 6.50
N LEU A 227 10.49 -11.48 7.37
CA LEU A 227 9.18 -11.90 7.87
C LEU A 227 8.52 -10.84 8.74
N LEU A 228 9.28 -10.19 9.63
CA LEU A 228 8.75 -9.12 10.48
C LEU A 228 8.20 -7.96 9.64
N ILE A 229 8.97 -7.51 8.64
CA ILE A 229 8.55 -6.46 7.71
C ILE A 229 7.32 -6.91 6.91
N SER A 230 7.33 -8.15 6.40
CA SER A 230 6.23 -8.69 5.59
C SER A 230 4.92 -8.76 6.37
N ILE A 231 4.94 -9.18 7.64
CA ILE A 231 3.75 -9.23 8.49
C ILE A 231 3.14 -7.84 8.66
N ILE A 232 3.96 -6.84 8.99
CA ILE A 232 3.50 -5.46 9.15
C ILE A 232 2.94 -4.92 7.83
N LEU A 233 3.64 -5.14 6.72
CA LEU A 233 3.22 -4.65 5.42
C LEU A 233 1.92 -5.32 4.96
N MET A 234 1.78 -6.63 5.12
CA MET A 234 0.58 -7.37 4.75
C MET A 234 -0.64 -6.91 5.56
N PHE A 235 -0.47 -6.61 6.85
CA PHE A 235 -1.52 -6.02 7.66
C PHE A 235 -2.00 -4.68 7.07
N LEU A 236 -1.07 -3.80 6.68
CA LEU A 236 -1.41 -2.50 6.08
C LEU A 236 -2.08 -2.64 4.70
N VAL A 237 -1.63 -3.59 3.89
CA VAL A 237 -2.27 -3.91 2.60
C VAL A 237 -3.71 -4.36 2.81
N HIS A 238 -3.95 -5.26 3.77
CA HIS A 238 -5.29 -5.74 4.08
C HIS A 238 -6.19 -4.60 4.61
N ALA A 239 -5.66 -3.75 5.51
CA ALA A 239 -6.39 -2.59 6.02
C ALA A 239 -6.77 -1.61 4.89
N MET A 240 -5.87 -1.38 3.94
CA MET A 240 -6.14 -0.55 2.75
C MET A 240 -7.24 -1.15 1.89
N GLN A 241 -7.12 -2.43 1.55
CA GLN A 241 -8.11 -3.15 0.74
C GLN A 241 -9.50 -3.06 1.38
N SER A 242 -9.61 -3.35 2.68
CA SER A 242 -10.88 -3.26 3.41
C SER A 242 -11.46 -1.84 3.42
N SER A 243 -10.62 -0.80 3.47
CA SER A 243 -11.07 0.59 3.41
C SER A 243 -11.60 0.98 2.03
N GLN A 244 -10.95 0.50 0.96
CA GLN A 244 -11.38 0.71 -0.43
C GLN A 244 -12.70 -0.01 -0.74
N GLU A 245 -12.82 -1.28 -0.34
CA GLU A 245 -14.05 -2.07 -0.50
C GLU A 245 -15.23 -1.41 0.24
N ARG A 246 -15.01 -0.97 1.48
CA ARG A 246 -16.03 -0.23 2.24
C ARG A 246 -16.45 1.06 1.55
N LEU A 247 -15.49 1.83 1.03
CA LEU A 247 -15.80 3.06 0.30
C LEU A 247 -16.71 2.79 -0.92
N VAL A 248 -16.41 1.76 -1.72
CA VAL A 248 -17.24 1.39 -2.88
C VAL A 248 -18.65 0.99 -2.44
N LEU A 249 -18.76 0.17 -1.40
CA LEU A 249 -20.06 -0.23 -0.84
C LEU A 249 -20.85 0.95 -0.27
N ASP A 250 -20.20 1.87 0.43
CA ASP A 250 -20.85 3.05 1.00
C ASP A 250 -21.34 4.01 -0.10
N VAL A 251 -20.56 4.20 -1.17
CA VAL A 251 -21.02 4.98 -2.34
C VAL A 251 -22.21 4.31 -3.02
N ARG A 252 -22.16 2.99 -3.23
CA ARG A 252 -23.27 2.24 -3.83
C ARG A 252 -24.55 2.39 -3.01
N ARG A 253 -24.47 2.16 -1.69
CA ARG A 253 -25.61 2.33 -0.76
C ARG A 253 -26.13 3.76 -0.78
N TYR A 254 -25.24 4.76 -0.74
CA TYR A 254 -25.64 6.16 -0.82
C TYR A 254 -26.44 6.44 -2.10
N CYS A 255 -25.96 5.98 -3.26
CA CYS A 255 -26.65 6.21 -4.52
C CYS A 255 -28.00 5.45 -4.57
N ASP A 256 -28.06 4.22 -4.08
CA ASP A 256 -29.30 3.44 -4.06
C ASP A 256 -30.35 4.05 -3.13
N ASP A 257 -29.97 4.38 -1.89
CA ASP A 257 -30.87 4.90 -0.85
C ASP A 257 -31.29 6.34 -1.11
N TRP A 258 -30.34 7.19 -1.51
CA TRP A 258 -30.59 8.62 -1.67
C TRP A 258 -31.09 8.95 -3.08
N PHE A 259 -30.49 8.39 -4.14
CA PHE A 259 -30.86 8.75 -5.51
C PHE A 259 -31.93 7.82 -6.07
N VAL A 260 -31.61 6.53 -6.24
CA VAL A 260 -32.46 5.58 -6.98
C VAL A 260 -33.86 5.45 -6.35
N ARG A 261 -33.95 5.29 -5.03
CA ARG A 261 -35.24 5.20 -4.32
C ARG A 261 -36.12 6.44 -4.44
N ARG A 262 -35.54 7.61 -4.68
CA ARG A 262 -36.28 8.88 -4.77
C ARG A 262 -36.65 9.24 -6.21
N LEU A 263 -36.11 8.53 -7.20
CA LEU A 263 -36.45 8.76 -8.60
C LEU A 263 -37.91 8.42 -8.88
N ARG A 264 -38.58 9.31 -9.62
CA ARG A 264 -39.90 9.03 -10.21
C ARG A 264 -39.80 9.28 -11.71
N SER A 265 -39.99 8.23 -12.51
CA SER A 265 -40.37 8.41 -13.90
C SER A 265 -41.74 9.08 -13.87
N SER A 266 -41.88 10.26 -14.48
CA SER A 266 -43.19 10.89 -14.57
C SER A 266 -44.12 9.98 -15.36
N GLU A 267 -45.01 9.28 -14.67
CA GLU A 267 -46.27 8.83 -15.23
C GLU A 267 -47.35 9.55 -14.45
N THR A 268 -48.14 10.32 -15.20
CA THR A 268 -49.53 10.67 -14.89
C THR A 268 -50.29 9.52 -14.27
#